data_AF-A0A2V6TLC9-F1
#
_entry.id   AF-A0A2V6TLC9-F1
#
_cell.length_a   1.000
_cell.length_b   1.000
_cell.length_c   1.000
_cell.angle_alpha   90.00
_cell.angle_beta   90.00
_cell.angle_gamma   90.00
#
_symmetry.space_group_name_H-M   'P 1'
#
loop_
_entity.id
_entity.type
_entity.pdbx_description
1 polymer ?
#
loop_
_entity_poly.entity_id
_entity_poly.type
_entity_poly.pdbx_seq_one_letter_code
_entity_poly.pdbx_strand_id
1 'polypeptide(L)'
;MSDDTRAGTKRISVESAEAVLGLHWFVAQDDGLFAEEGLDVQILRPQAPPPLSGDDPRVTDPKLLDAFNYQKLFEEKKCDVYRACEWGQIRRTYESKRGGPIAGKRPTVV
;
A
#
# COMPACT_ATOMS: atom_id res chain seq x y z
N MET A 1 3.03 -24.65 -9.35
CA MET A 1 2.25 -23.57 -9.98
C MET A 1 0.81 -24.02 -9.95
N SER A 2 0.08 -23.64 -8.91
CA SER A 2 -1.31 -24.07 -8.76
C SER A 2 -2.20 -23.08 -9.50
N ASP A 3 -2.92 -23.64 -10.46
CA ASP A 3 -3.89 -23.04 -11.33
C ASP A 3 -5.16 -22.71 -10.52
N ASP A 4 -5.38 -21.43 -10.23
CA ASP A 4 -6.52 -20.92 -9.44
C ASP A 4 -7.51 -20.20 -10.36
N THR A 5 -7.88 -20.87 -11.45
CA THR A 5 -8.85 -20.39 -12.42
C THR A 5 -10.22 -21.01 -12.15
N ARG A 6 -10.85 -20.64 -11.03
CA ARG A 6 -12.32 -20.76 -10.89
C ARG A 6 -12.93 -19.41 -11.21
N ALA A 7 -13.46 -19.27 -12.42
CA ALA A 7 -14.22 -18.11 -12.91
C ALA A 7 -13.58 -16.72 -12.64
N GLY A 8 -12.49 -16.45 -13.35
CA GLY A 8 -12.41 -15.24 -14.19
C GLY A 8 -11.90 -13.93 -13.60
N THR A 9 -11.56 -13.83 -12.31
CA THR A 9 -11.07 -12.56 -11.76
C THR A 9 -9.74 -12.73 -11.04
N LYS A 10 -8.68 -12.11 -11.58
CA LYS A 10 -7.39 -12.04 -10.90
C LYS A 10 -7.56 -11.19 -9.63
N ARG A 11 -7.31 -11.78 -8.47
CA ARG A 11 -7.30 -11.05 -7.19
C ARG A 11 -6.22 -9.96 -7.20
N ILE A 12 -6.60 -8.75 -6.80
CA ILE A 12 -5.71 -7.61 -6.58
C ILE A 12 -5.58 -7.40 -5.08
N SER A 13 -4.36 -7.41 -4.58
CA SER A 13 -4.07 -7.20 -3.16
C SER A 13 -3.53 -5.79 -2.91
N VAL A 14 -4.19 -5.04 -2.03
CA VAL A 14 -3.88 -3.63 -1.74
C VAL A 14 -3.46 -3.47 -0.29
N GLU A 15 -2.24 -3.00 -0.05
CA GLU A 15 -1.78 -2.61 1.28
C GLU A 15 -2.32 -1.22 1.66
N SER A 16 -3.29 -1.17 2.56
CA SER A 16 -3.87 0.06 3.08
C SER A 16 -4.35 -0.11 4.52
N ALA A 17 -3.79 0.69 5.43
CA ALA A 17 -4.16 0.65 6.85
C ALA A 17 -5.24 1.67 7.26
N GLU A 18 -5.36 2.83 6.58
CA GLU A 18 -6.11 3.99 7.10
C GLU A 18 -6.80 4.78 5.98
N ALA A 19 -7.91 5.46 6.32
CA ALA A 19 -8.75 6.21 5.39
C ALA A 19 -8.07 7.44 4.77
N VAL A 20 -7.19 8.12 5.52
CA VAL A 20 -6.52 9.39 5.15
C VAL A 20 -5.92 9.35 3.75
N LEU A 21 -5.33 8.21 3.37
CA LEU A 21 -4.82 7.92 2.03
C LEU A 21 -5.33 6.57 1.55
N GLY A 22 -6.56 6.20 1.91
CA GLY A 22 -7.10 4.86 1.69
C GLY A 22 -8.59 4.81 1.46
N LEU A 23 -9.33 5.89 1.73
CA LEU A 23 -10.79 5.89 1.82
C LEU A 23 -11.46 5.29 0.59
N HIS A 24 -11.01 5.64 -0.61
CA HIS A 24 -11.60 5.11 -1.84
C HIS A 24 -11.54 3.59 -1.96
N TRP A 25 -10.53 2.92 -1.37
CA TRP A 25 -10.46 1.46 -1.38
C TRP A 25 -11.54 0.87 -0.50
N PHE A 26 -11.77 1.46 0.67
CA PHE A 26 -12.79 1.01 1.62
C PHE A 26 -14.19 1.27 1.07
N VAL A 27 -14.46 2.48 0.57
CA VAL A 27 -15.76 2.83 -0.04
C VAL A 27 -16.06 1.93 -1.24
N ALA A 28 -15.10 1.73 -2.16
CA ALA A 28 -15.34 0.87 -3.32
C ALA A 28 -15.52 -0.62 -2.97
N GLN A 29 -15.00 -1.07 -1.83
CA GLN A 29 -15.26 -2.41 -1.31
C GLN A 29 -16.64 -2.49 -0.64
N ASP A 30 -16.97 -1.53 0.22
CA ASP A 30 -18.21 -1.49 0.99
C ASP A 30 -19.45 -1.27 0.08
N ASP A 31 -19.32 -0.42 -0.93
CA ASP A 31 -20.39 -0.10 -1.89
C ASP A 31 -20.47 -1.12 -3.05
N GLY A 32 -19.59 -2.14 -3.07
CA GLY A 32 -19.61 -3.18 -4.11
C GLY A 32 -19.06 -2.76 -5.48
N LEU A 33 -18.49 -1.55 -5.61
CA LEU A 33 -18.01 -1.00 -6.87
C LEU A 33 -16.92 -1.86 -7.54
N PHE A 34 -16.07 -2.53 -6.76
CA PHE A 34 -15.12 -3.49 -7.35
C PHE A 34 -15.81 -4.68 -8.02
N ALA A 35 -16.87 -5.20 -7.40
CA ALA A 35 -17.60 -6.34 -7.92
C ALA A 35 -18.40 -5.98 -9.18
N GLU A 36 -18.92 -4.75 -9.26
CA GLU A 36 -19.58 -4.21 -10.47
C GLU A 36 -18.63 -4.18 -11.68
N GLU A 37 -17.36 -3.82 -11.43
CA GLU A 37 -16.29 -3.86 -12.43
C GLU A 37 -15.68 -5.27 -12.63
N GLY A 38 -16.24 -6.29 -11.95
CA GLY A 38 -15.77 -7.66 -12.02
C GLY A 38 -14.36 -7.86 -11.46
N LEU A 39 -13.96 -7.09 -10.44
CA LEU A 39 -12.67 -7.14 -9.75
C LEU A 39 -12.79 -7.78 -8.35
N ASP A 40 -11.85 -8.68 -8.01
CA ASP A 40 -11.67 -9.22 -6.66
C ASP A 40 -10.53 -8.45 -5.99
N VAL A 41 -10.87 -7.50 -5.11
CA VAL A 41 -9.90 -6.67 -4.39
C VAL A 41 -9.84 -7.03 -2.92
N GLN A 42 -8.65 -7.45 -2.47
CA GLN A 42 -8.36 -7.72 -1.06
C GLN A 42 -7.55 -6.59 -0.45
N ILE A 43 -8.07 -5.98 0.62
CA ILE A 43 -7.34 -4.96 1.38
C ILE A 43 -6.57 -5.63 2.52
N LEU A 44 -5.24 -5.51 2.49
CA LEU A 44 -4.32 -5.97 3.52
C LEU A 44 -3.98 -4.81 4.47
N ARG A 45 -4.17 -5.03 5.77
CA ARG A 45 -3.88 -4.03 6.82
C ARG A 45 -2.59 -4.40 7.55
N PRO A 46 -1.43 -3.82 7.16
CA PRO A 46 -0.17 -4.06 7.85
C PRO A 46 -0.21 -3.41 9.23
N GLN A 47 0.41 -4.06 10.21
CA GLN A 47 0.61 -3.45 11.52
C GLN A 47 1.58 -2.26 11.38
N ALA A 48 1.19 -1.11 11.94
CA ALA A 48 2.08 0.03 12.01
C ALA A 48 3.32 -0.32 12.88
N PRO A 49 4.54 0.09 12.48
CA PRO A 49 5.71 -0.04 13.34
C PRO A 49 5.48 0.75 14.64
N PRO A 50 6.09 0.30 15.75
CA PRO A 50 6.05 1.08 16.99
C PRO A 50 6.67 2.46 16.78
N PRO A 51 6.22 3.48 17.51
CA PRO A 51 6.84 4.80 17.47
C PRO A 51 8.32 4.70 17.86
N LEU A 52 9.14 5.54 17.26
CA LEU A 52 10.55 5.67 17.63
C LEU A 52 10.66 6.24 19.05
N SER A 53 11.63 5.77 19.82
CA SER A 53 11.99 6.41 21.09
C SER A 53 12.61 7.78 20.83
N GLY A 54 12.54 8.70 21.80
CA GLY A 54 13.02 10.07 21.61
C GLY A 54 14.54 10.18 21.40
N ASP A 55 15.31 9.19 21.86
CA ASP A 55 16.76 9.08 21.70
C ASP A 55 17.17 8.32 20.43
N ASP A 56 16.21 7.82 19.64
CA ASP A 56 16.52 7.11 18.40
C ASP A 56 17.07 8.10 17.35
N PRO A 57 18.25 7.83 16.77
CA PRO A 57 18.88 8.76 15.82
C PRO A 57 18.02 9.00 14.56
N ARG A 58 17.11 8.09 14.22
CA ARG A 58 16.15 8.26 13.10
C ARG A 58 15.15 9.39 13.32
N VAL A 59 14.98 9.86 14.56
CA VAL A 59 14.13 11.03 14.89
C VAL A 59 14.73 12.31 14.30
N THR A 60 16.05 12.42 14.26
CA THR A 60 16.76 13.63 13.79
C THR A 60 17.48 13.46 12.46
N ASP A 61 17.85 12.24 12.07
CA ASP A 61 18.46 11.96 10.77
C ASP A 61 17.51 11.17 9.85
N PRO A 62 16.84 11.82 8.89
CA PRO A 62 15.90 11.16 8.00
C PRO A 62 16.57 10.16 7.04
N LYS A 63 17.89 10.21 6.86
CA LYS A 63 18.64 9.25 6.01
C LYS A 63 18.67 7.85 6.61
N LEU A 64 18.44 7.73 7.91
CA LEU A 64 18.38 6.47 8.64
C LEU A 64 16.99 5.81 8.59
N LEU A 65 15.99 6.48 8.03
CA LEU A 65 14.63 5.94 7.90
C LEU A 65 14.52 5.04 6.67
N ASP A 66 14.11 3.81 6.87
CA ASP A 66 13.66 2.93 5.79
C ASP A 66 12.37 3.49 5.15
N ALA A 67 12.38 3.70 3.83
CA ALA A 67 11.22 4.19 3.09
C ALA A 67 10.00 3.25 3.20
N PHE A 68 10.20 1.96 3.48
CA PHE A 68 9.16 0.92 3.47
C PHE A 68 8.63 0.56 4.86
N ASN A 69 9.09 1.22 5.94
CA ASN A 69 8.75 0.90 7.33
C ASN A 69 7.24 0.78 7.65
N TYR A 70 6.37 1.53 6.97
CA TYR A 70 4.90 1.44 7.11
C TYR A 70 4.18 0.67 5.99
N GLN A 71 4.79 0.54 4.82
CA GLN A 71 4.21 -0.14 3.64
C GLN A 71 5.26 -1.03 3.00
N LYS A 72 5.43 -2.23 3.58
CA LYS A 72 6.49 -3.18 3.23
C LYS A 72 5.99 -4.35 2.41
N LEU A 73 4.68 -4.61 2.40
CA LEU A 73 4.12 -5.79 1.74
C LEU A 73 4.39 -5.75 0.23
N PHE A 74 4.48 -4.56 -0.36
CA PHE A 74 4.87 -4.44 -1.77
C PHE A 74 6.30 -4.93 -2.01
N GLU A 75 7.29 -4.47 -1.25
CA GLU A 75 8.67 -4.95 -1.41
C GLU A 75 8.81 -6.44 -1.08
N GLU A 76 8.02 -6.95 -0.12
CA GLU A 76 7.96 -8.37 0.24
C GLU A 76 7.19 -9.24 -0.78
N LYS A 77 6.69 -8.67 -1.89
CA LYS A 77 5.87 -9.35 -2.91
C LYS A 77 4.59 -9.98 -2.35
N LYS A 78 4.03 -9.38 -1.29
CA LYS A 78 2.79 -9.80 -0.61
C LYS A 78 1.58 -8.95 -0.97
N CYS A 79 1.76 -7.81 -1.63
CA CYS A 79 0.67 -7.05 -2.23
C CYS A 79 0.97 -6.61 -3.67
N ASP A 80 -0.05 -6.24 -4.44
CA ASP A 80 0.08 -5.70 -5.79
C ASP A 80 0.18 -4.17 -5.80
N VAL A 81 -0.52 -3.52 -4.87
CA VAL A 81 -0.60 -2.07 -4.76
C VAL A 81 -0.40 -1.67 -3.31
N TYR A 82 0.24 -0.54 -3.06
CA TYR A 82 0.32 0.08 -1.74
C TYR A 82 -0.13 1.53 -1.80
N ARG A 83 -0.65 2.04 -0.69
CA ARG A 83 -0.91 3.47 -0.54
C ARG A 83 0.32 4.23 -0.06
N ALA A 84 0.49 5.47 -0.50
CA ALA A 84 1.38 6.44 0.12
C ALA A 84 0.89 7.87 -0.21
N CYS A 85 1.40 8.86 0.51
CA CYS A 85 1.32 10.24 0.04
C CYS A 85 2.22 10.41 -1.18
N GLU A 86 2.09 11.53 -1.91
CA GLU A 86 2.90 11.79 -3.11
C GLU A 86 4.40 11.61 -2.87
N TRP A 87 4.93 12.22 -1.80
CA TRP A 87 6.34 12.08 -1.43
C TRP A 87 6.73 10.63 -1.09
N GLY A 88 5.84 9.91 -0.40
CA GLY A 88 6.05 8.51 -0.09
C GLY A 88 6.09 7.62 -1.34
N GLN A 89 5.26 7.91 -2.35
CA GLN A 89 5.30 7.19 -3.63
C GLN A 89 6.61 7.46 -4.37
N ILE A 90 7.02 8.72 -4.50
CA ILE A 90 8.26 9.09 -5.21
C ILE A 90 9.47 8.42 -4.56
N ARG A 91 9.62 8.56 -3.24
CA ARG A 91 10.76 8.00 -2.51
C ARG A 91 10.80 6.48 -2.62
N ARG A 92 9.67 5.80 -2.44
CA ARG A 92 9.60 4.33 -2.52
C ARG A 92 9.82 3.81 -3.92
N THR A 93 9.29 4.45 -4.94
CA THR A 93 9.57 4.06 -6.33
C THR A 93 11.06 4.21 -6.65
N TYR A 94 11.73 5.25 -6.14
CA TYR A 94 13.17 5.43 -6.31
C TYR A 94 13.99 4.36 -5.56
N GLU A 95 13.62 4.02 -4.33
CA GLU A 95 14.36 3.06 -3.49
C GLU A 95 13.96 1.58 -3.70
N SER A 96 12.87 1.31 -4.44
CA SER A 96 12.31 -0.04 -4.63
C SER A 96 13.29 -0.95 -5.36
N LYS A 97 13.44 -2.18 -4.84
CA LYS A 97 14.18 -3.25 -5.53
C LYS A 97 13.26 -4.14 -6.34
N ARG A 98 11.97 -4.18 -6.00
CA ARG A 98 10.94 -4.88 -6.78
C ARG A 98 10.67 -4.20 -8.12
N GLY A 99 10.71 -2.86 -8.12
CA GLY A 99 10.30 -2.04 -9.26
C GLY A 99 8.78 -1.98 -9.42
N GLY A 100 8.28 -0.83 -9.85
CA GLY A 100 6.85 -0.61 -10.10
C GLY A 100 6.55 0.86 -10.39
N PRO A 101 5.63 1.16 -11.32
CA PRO A 101 5.27 2.53 -11.63
C PRO A 101 4.38 3.14 -10.53
N ILE A 102 4.38 4.46 -10.45
CA ILE A 102 3.34 5.19 -9.71
C ILE A 102 2.06 5.11 -10.55
N ALA A 103 1.12 4.25 -10.13
CA ALA A 103 -0.15 4.05 -10.85
C ALA A 103 -1.15 5.20 -10.69
N GLY A 104 -1.00 6.02 -9.65
CA GLY A 104 -1.86 7.18 -9.43
C GLY A 104 -1.42 8.01 -8.23
N LYS A 105 -1.66 9.32 -8.31
CA LYS A 105 -1.50 10.28 -7.21
C LYS A 105 -2.90 10.67 -6.72
N ARG A 106 -3.10 10.75 -5.41
CA ARG A 106 -4.38 11.15 -4.81
C ARG A 106 -4.18 12.18 -3.71
N PRO A 107 -5.12 13.12 -3.54
CA PRO A 107 -5.14 13.98 -2.37
C PRO A 107 -5.42 13.16 -1.11
N THR A 108 -4.93 13.67 0.01
CA THR A 108 -5.30 13.20 1.34
C THR A 108 -6.74 13.59 1.64
N VAL A 109 -7.53 12.69 2.22
CA VAL A 109 -8.82 13.05 2.81
C VAL A 109 -8.52 13.68 4.17
N VAL A 110 -8.85 14.97 4.32
CA VAL A 110 -8.69 15.76 5.55
C VAL A 110 -10.02 15.98 6.24
#